data_AF-A0AAD7NXF8-F1
#
_entry.id   AF-A0AAD7NXF8-F1
#
_cell.length_a   1.000
_cell.length_b   1.000
_cell.length_c   1.000
_cell.angle_alpha   90.00
_cell.angle_beta   90.00
_cell.angle_gamma   90.00
#
_symmetry.space_group_name_H-M   'P 1'
#
loop_
_entity.id
_entity.type
_entity.pdbx_description
1 polymer ?
#
loop_
_entity_poly.entity_id
_entity_poly.type
_entity_poly.pdbx_seq_one_letter_code
_entity_poly.pdbx_strand_id
1 'polypeptide(L)'
;MHAAGRAHAPEVQRLARISGDVHREARGLYSEALSLTSPGDYMECIPLTTWGRTALSLCGLSHGQVNYMLMGIQAEVYKLKSEYAEAHNIQSQIFQETANDNHQQAFSLMNIADIEILMGVSKTEIQNKIEASQVVFRASNNAMLINACDTIQVNLNLREGDMSSILFCKCLQLGLGMDSETVSYCLEGLADINHWEGSYHPTSWPTVYLAHSLKGKEKLGIYKALQFLGDVFLREQDEVTATSLFTLALQGFTEMDVHRSGKGGQRFIGG
;
A
#
# COMPACT_ATOMS: atom_id res chain seq x y z
N MET A 1 15.01 -8.17 3.08
CA MET A 1 14.79 -8.83 1.76
C MET A 1 15.19 -7.96 0.57
N HIS A 2 14.84 -6.66 0.56
CA HIS A 2 14.98 -5.77 -0.60
C HIS A 2 16.42 -5.61 -1.15
N ALA A 3 17.45 -5.53 -0.30
CA ALA A 3 18.83 -5.35 -0.76
C ALA A 3 19.40 -6.57 -1.53
N ALA A 4 19.04 -7.79 -1.12
CA ALA A 4 19.45 -9.01 -1.81
C ALA A 4 18.71 -9.19 -3.15
N GLY A 5 17.42 -8.82 -3.20
CA GLY A 5 16.64 -8.79 -4.43
C GLY A 5 17.26 -7.88 -5.49
N ARG A 6 17.59 -6.63 -5.11
CA ARG A 6 18.22 -5.65 -6.01
C ARG A 6 19.62 -6.09 -6.48
N ALA A 7 20.39 -6.78 -5.63
CA ALA A 7 21.73 -7.24 -5.97
C ALA A 7 21.76 -8.44 -6.95
N HIS A 8 20.75 -9.30 -6.90
CA HIS A 8 20.76 -10.56 -7.66
C HIS A 8 19.75 -10.61 -8.81
N ALA A 9 18.69 -9.78 -8.80
CA ALA A 9 17.68 -9.78 -9.86
C ALA A 9 18.24 -9.46 -11.26
N PRO A 10 19.18 -8.49 -11.44
CA PRO A 10 19.74 -8.22 -12.77
C PRO A 10 20.52 -9.40 -13.34
N GLU A 11 21.25 -10.14 -12.49
CA GLU A 11 22.01 -11.32 -12.93
C GLU A 11 21.08 -12.48 -13.28
N VAL A 12 20.01 -12.70 -12.50
CA VAL A 12 18.97 -13.68 -12.82
C VAL A 12 18.30 -13.36 -14.15
N GLN A 13 17.97 -12.09 -14.40
CA GLN A 13 17.41 -11.66 -15.68
C GLN A 13 18.39 -11.88 -16.83
N ARG A 14 19.66 -11.50 -16.66
CA ARG A 14 20.70 -11.69 -17.68
C ARG A 14 20.83 -13.16 -18.07
N LEU A 15 20.90 -14.06 -17.08
CA LEU A 15 20.99 -15.50 -17.32
C LEU A 15 19.71 -16.05 -17.99
N ALA A 16 18.54 -15.60 -17.56
CA ALA A 16 17.26 -16.00 -18.13
C ALA A 16 17.13 -15.59 -19.61
N ARG A 17 17.58 -14.38 -19.97
CA ARG A 17 17.64 -13.91 -21.37
C ARG A 17 18.55 -14.79 -22.22
N ILE A 18 19.74 -15.11 -21.70
CA ILE A 18 20.70 -15.98 -22.40
C ILE A 18 20.13 -17.38 -22.62
N SER A 19 19.38 -17.92 -21.65
CA SER A 19 18.76 -19.24 -21.77
C SER A 19 17.41 -19.25 -22.50
N GLY A 20 16.83 -18.08 -22.82
CA GLY A 20 15.48 -17.98 -23.39
C GLY A 20 14.36 -18.36 -22.42
N ASP A 21 14.60 -18.33 -21.10
CA ASP A 21 13.60 -18.70 -20.08
C ASP A 21 12.79 -17.47 -19.65
N VAL A 22 11.80 -17.12 -20.47
CA VAL A 22 10.95 -15.93 -20.27
C VAL A 22 10.20 -15.94 -18.94
N HIS A 23 9.84 -17.13 -18.44
CA HIS A 23 9.16 -17.25 -17.15
C HIS A 23 10.10 -16.88 -15.99
N ARG A 24 11.36 -17.32 -16.01
CA ARG A 24 12.36 -16.91 -15.01
C ARG A 24 12.71 -15.44 -15.13
N GLU A 25 12.81 -14.92 -16.34
CA GLU A 25 13.02 -13.49 -16.57
C GLU A 25 11.90 -12.65 -15.93
N ALA A 26 10.64 -12.99 -16.20
CA ALA A 26 9.49 -12.31 -15.62
C ALA A 26 9.46 -12.38 -14.08
N ARG A 27 9.87 -13.52 -13.48
CA ARG A 27 10.02 -13.61 -12.02
C ARG A 27 11.17 -12.75 -11.47
N GLY A 28 12.25 -12.63 -12.22
CA GLY A 28 13.35 -11.72 -11.92
C GLY A 28 12.89 -10.26 -11.94
N LEU A 29 12.12 -9.88 -12.95
CA LEU A 29 11.52 -8.54 -13.06
C LEU A 29 10.54 -8.25 -11.93
N TYR A 30 9.68 -9.21 -11.57
CA TYR A 30 8.80 -9.09 -10.42
C TYR A 30 9.58 -8.82 -9.12
N SER A 31 10.67 -9.54 -8.90
CA SER A 31 11.47 -9.42 -7.67
C SER A 31 12.21 -8.08 -7.61
N GLU A 32 12.69 -7.58 -8.76
CA GLU A 32 13.29 -6.25 -8.85
C GLU A 32 12.24 -5.15 -8.63
N ALA A 33 11.10 -5.23 -9.30
CA ALA A 33 9.98 -4.31 -9.14
C ALA A 33 9.52 -4.22 -7.67
N LEU A 34 9.34 -5.36 -6.99
CA LEU A 34 9.00 -5.40 -5.57
C LEU A 34 10.10 -4.78 -4.68
N SER A 35 11.36 -4.78 -5.10
CA SER A 35 12.44 -4.14 -4.34
C SER A 35 12.45 -2.61 -4.47
N LEU A 36 11.78 -2.07 -5.49
CA LEU A 36 11.69 -0.63 -5.78
C LEU A 36 10.49 0.05 -5.11
N THR A 37 9.51 -0.70 -4.60
CA THR A 37 8.32 -0.12 -3.96
C THR A 37 8.66 0.58 -2.64
N SER A 38 9.34 -0.08 -1.70
CA SER A 38 9.72 0.50 -0.40
C SER A 38 10.58 1.78 -0.49
N PRO A 39 11.61 1.86 -1.36
CA PRO A 39 12.37 3.11 -1.53
C PRO A 39 11.59 4.21 -2.27
N GLY A 40 10.40 3.92 -2.78
CA GLY A 40 9.59 4.90 -3.52
C GLY A 40 10.03 5.11 -4.97
N ASP A 41 10.80 4.18 -5.55
CA ASP A 41 11.31 4.24 -6.92
C ASP A 41 10.21 3.80 -7.92
N TYR A 42 9.00 4.37 -7.79
CA TYR A 42 7.79 3.93 -8.50
C TYR A 42 7.89 4.08 -10.02
N MET A 43 8.59 5.12 -10.49
CA MET A 43 8.82 5.37 -11.92
C MET A 43 9.70 4.29 -12.58
N GLU A 44 10.56 3.62 -11.82
CA GLU A 44 11.36 2.49 -12.30
C GLU A 44 10.57 1.17 -12.22
N CYS A 45 9.66 1.05 -11.26
CA CYS A 45 8.86 -0.16 -11.06
C CYS A 45 7.88 -0.45 -12.21
N ILE A 46 7.15 0.57 -12.71
CA ILE A 46 6.13 0.38 -13.75
C ILE A 46 6.70 -0.16 -15.08
N PRO A 47 7.83 0.37 -15.61
CA PRO A 47 8.45 -0.19 -16.81
C PRO A 47 8.86 -1.66 -16.66
N LEU A 48 9.39 -2.07 -15.50
CA LEU A 48 9.80 -3.46 -15.25
C LEU A 48 8.60 -4.41 -15.25
N THR A 49 7.51 -4.04 -14.56
CA THR A 49 6.30 -4.86 -14.54
C THR A 49 5.66 -4.92 -15.92
N THR A 50 5.58 -3.79 -16.62
CA THR A 50 5.06 -3.72 -18.00
C THR A 50 5.84 -4.63 -18.93
N TRP A 51 7.17 -4.55 -18.90
CA TRP A 51 8.01 -5.36 -19.77
C TRP A 51 7.87 -6.86 -19.47
N GLY A 52 7.85 -7.26 -18.19
CA GLY A 52 7.62 -8.65 -17.81
C GLY A 52 6.28 -9.18 -18.33
N ARG A 53 5.22 -8.38 -18.24
CA ARG A 53 3.89 -8.73 -18.77
C ARG A 53 3.91 -8.85 -20.30
N THR A 54 4.56 -7.92 -21.00
CA THR A 54 4.71 -7.99 -22.47
C THR A 54 5.46 -9.24 -22.89
N ALA A 55 6.57 -9.59 -22.21
CA ALA A 55 7.35 -10.78 -22.52
C ALA A 55 6.53 -12.06 -22.34
N LEU A 56 5.78 -12.18 -21.24
CA LEU A 56 4.87 -13.31 -21.01
C LEU A 56 3.77 -13.38 -22.08
N SER A 57 3.20 -12.23 -22.45
CA SER A 57 2.14 -12.17 -23.46
C SER A 57 2.62 -12.64 -24.84
N LEU A 58 3.80 -12.20 -25.27
CA LEU A 58 4.41 -12.63 -26.54
C LEU A 58 4.67 -14.15 -26.59
N CYS A 59 4.79 -14.80 -25.44
CA CYS A 59 4.97 -16.25 -25.32
C CYS A 59 3.67 -17.01 -25.01
N GLY A 60 2.50 -16.35 -25.03
CA GLY A 60 1.21 -16.98 -24.73
C GLY A 60 1.00 -17.32 -23.25
N LEU A 61 1.75 -16.68 -22.34
CA LEU A 61 1.71 -16.91 -20.89
C LEU A 61 0.97 -15.81 -20.12
N SER A 62 0.08 -15.06 -20.78
CA SER A 62 -0.66 -13.94 -20.19
C SER A 62 -1.53 -14.33 -18.99
N HIS A 63 -2.07 -15.55 -18.95
CA HIS A 63 -3.00 -15.99 -17.90
C HIS A 63 -2.31 -16.80 -16.78
N GLY A 64 -0.99 -16.66 -16.64
CA GLY A 64 -0.20 -17.37 -15.64
C GLY A 64 -0.03 -16.57 -14.34
N GLN A 65 0.25 -17.28 -13.24
CA GLN A 65 0.45 -16.67 -11.91
C GLN A 65 1.50 -15.56 -11.90
N VAL A 66 2.58 -15.70 -12.68
CA VAL A 66 3.62 -14.66 -12.75
C VAL A 66 3.10 -13.36 -13.35
N ASN A 67 2.22 -13.43 -14.35
CA ASN A 67 1.60 -12.25 -14.92
C ASN A 67 0.71 -11.55 -13.87
N TYR A 68 -0.10 -12.32 -13.13
CA TYR A 68 -0.94 -11.76 -12.06
C TYR A 68 -0.12 -11.15 -10.92
N MET A 69 1.03 -11.74 -10.57
CA MET A 69 1.95 -11.14 -9.60
C MET A 69 2.51 -9.80 -10.09
N LEU A 70 2.92 -9.70 -11.37
CA LEU A 70 3.39 -8.44 -11.97
C LEU A 70 2.29 -7.38 -11.99
N MET A 71 1.06 -7.77 -12.37
CA MET A 71 -0.12 -6.91 -12.32
C MET A 71 -0.40 -6.43 -10.90
N GLY A 72 -0.31 -7.32 -9.89
CA GLY A 72 -0.50 -6.98 -8.49
C GLY A 72 0.46 -5.90 -8.00
N ILE A 73 1.75 -6.00 -8.34
CA ILE A 73 2.74 -4.95 -8.01
C ILE A 73 2.43 -3.65 -8.72
N GLN A 74 2.02 -3.71 -9.99
CA GLN A 74 1.66 -2.52 -10.74
C GLN A 74 0.43 -1.82 -10.13
N ALA A 75 -0.58 -2.58 -9.71
CA ALA A 75 -1.74 -2.04 -8.99
C ALA A 75 -1.35 -1.40 -7.66
N GLU A 76 -0.45 -2.04 -6.90
CA GLU A 76 0.06 -1.49 -5.64
C GLU A 76 0.78 -0.17 -5.86
N VAL A 77 1.66 -0.08 -6.88
CA VAL A 77 2.34 1.18 -7.21
C VAL A 77 1.32 2.27 -7.58
N TYR A 78 0.33 1.98 -8.41
CA TYR A 78 -0.71 2.96 -8.72
C TYR A 78 -1.49 3.41 -7.47
N LYS A 79 -1.82 2.48 -6.56
CA LYS A 79 -2.43 2.80 -5.27
C LYS A 79 -1.54 3.76 -4.47
N LEU A 80 -0.24 3.48 -4.36
CA LEU A 80 0.73 4.30 -3.63
C LEU A 80 0.90 5.70 -4.26
N LYS A 81 0.79 5.81 -5.59
CA LYS A 81 0.80 7.07 -6.34
C LYS A 81 -0.52 7.86 -6.25
N SER A 82 -1.54 7.30 -5.60
CA SER A 82 -2.92 7.82 -5.53
C SER A 82 -3.69 7.75 -6.86
N GLU A 83 -3.27 6.89 -7.77
CA GLU A 83 -3.93 6.56 -9.05
C GLU A 83 -4.92 5.39 -8.82
N TYR A 84 -5.93 5.63 -7.98
CA TYR A 84 -6.78 4.56 -7.45
C TYR A 84 -7.65 3.87 -8.50
N ALA A 85 -8.08 4.59 -9.54
CA ALA A 85 -8.90 4.01 -10.60
C ALA A 85 -8.10 2.99 -11.42
N GLU A 86 -6.85 3.29 -11.72
CA GLU A 86 -5.90 2.42 -12.41
C GLU A 86 -5.59 1.18 -11.57
N ALA A 87 -5.32 1.36 -10.27
CA ALA A 87 -5.12 0.26 -9.33
C ALA A 87 -6.35 -0.67 -9.27
N HIS A 88 -7.55 -0.08 -9.15
CA HIS A 88 -8.82 -0.82 -9.09
C HIS A 88 -9.09 -1.61 -10.36
N ASN A 89 -8.89 -0.98 -11.53
CA ASN A 89 -9.07 -1.62 -12.83
C ASN A 89 -8.18 -2.86 -12.98
N ILE A 90 -6.91 -2.78 -12.57
CA ILE A 90 -5.99 -3.91 -12.63
C ILE A 90 -6.46 -5.06 -11.71
N GLN A 91 -6.81 -4.77 -10.46
CA GLN A 91 -7.28 -5.82 -9.54
C GLN A 91 -8.60 -6.44 -10.00
N SER A 92 -9.50 -5.64 -10.56
CA SER A 92 -10.75 -6.10 -11.17
C SER A 92 -10.48 -7.03 -12.36
N GLN A 93 -9.48 -6.71 -13.20
CA GLN A 93 -9.06 -7.56 -14.29
C GLN A 93 -8.52 -8.90 -13.77
N ILE A 94 -7.63 -8.89 -12.76
CA ILE A 94 -7.11 -10.14 -12.15
C ILE A 94 -8.28 -10.98 -11.64
N PHE A 95 -9.21 -10.37 -10.89
CA PHE A 95 -10.38 -11.06 -10.33
C PHE A 95 -11.24 -11.76 -11.40
N GLN A 96 -11.44 -11.11 -12.55
CA GLN A 96 -12.20 -11.67 -13.68
C GLN A 96 -11.45 -12.82 -14.37
N GLU A 97 -10.14 -12.67 -14.58
CA GLU A 97 -9.32 -13.68 -15.27
C GLU A 97 -9.08 -14.94 -14.41
N THR A 98 -9.24 -14.83 -13.08
CA THR A 98 -8.98 -15.93 -12.14
C THR A 98 -10.27 -16.57 -11.61
N ALA A 99 -11.36 -16.56 -12.38
CA ALA A 99 -12.69 -17.05 -11.95
C ALA A 99 -12.73 -18.49 -11.39
N ASN A 100 -11.76 -19.33 -11.77
CA ASN A 100 -11.66 -20.71 -11.29
C ASN A 100 -10.65 -20.89 -10.13
N ASP A 101 -10.00 -19.81 -9.68
CA ASP A 101 -9.07 -19.81 -8.57
C ASP A 101 -9.63 -18.95 -7.43
N ASN A 102 -10.35 -19.62 -6.52
CA ASN A 102 -10.96 -18.98 -5.36
C ASN A 102 -9.93 -18.24 -4.47
N HIS A 103 -8.68 -18.73 -4.42
CA HIS A 103 -7.65 -18.11 -3.59
C HIS A 103 -7.18 -16.79 -4.21
N GLN A 104 -6.93 -16.79 -5.51
CA GLN A 104 -6.55 -15.58 -6.25
C GLN A 104 -7.71 -14.58 -6.34
N GLN A 105 -8.95 -15.04 -6.44
CA GLN A 105 -10.12 -14.17 -6.34
C GLN A 105 -10.24 -13.51 -4.96
N ALA A 106 -10.09 -14.27 -3.88
CA ALA A 106 -10.06 -13.72 -2.53
C ALA A 106 -8.94 -12.69 -2.34
N PHE A 107 -7.75 -12.96 -2.89
CA PHE A 107 -6.65 -12.00 -2.85
C PHE A 107 -6.98 -10.70 -3.61
N SER A 108 -7.63 -10.81 -4.76
CA SER A 108 -8.04 -9.65 -5.55
C SER A 108 -9.16 -8.86 -4.86
N LEU A 109 -10.16 -9.53 -4.26
CA LEU A 109 -11.22 -8.89 -3.48
C LEU A 109 -10.69 -8.12 -2.28
N MET A 110 -9.72 -8.70 -1.57
CA MET A 110 -9.02 -8.05 -0.47
C MET A 110 -8.34 -6.75 -0.92
N ASN A 111 -7.57 -6.79 -2.03
CA ASN A 111 -6.91 -5.59 -2.55
C ASN A 111 -7.90 -4.55 -3.09
N ILE A 112 -8.98 -4.99 -3.75
CA ILE A 112 -10.06 -4.09 -4.20
C ILE A 112 -10.68 -3.38 -2.99
N ALA A 113 -10.96 -4.10 -1.90
CA ALA A 113 -11.50 -3.51 -0.68
C ALA A 113 -10.58 -2.40 -0.14
N ASP A 114 -9.27 -2.63 -0.09
CA ASP A 114 -8.29 -1.63 0.36
C ASP A 114 -8.29 -0.38 -0.53
N ILE A 115 -8.32 -0.54 -1.85
CA ILE A 115 -8.40 0.58 -2.80
C ILE A 115 -9.73 1.34 -2.65
N GLU A 116 -10.84 0.62 -2.50
CA GLU A 116 -12.18 1.18 -2.36
C GLU A 116 -12.37 1.97 -1.05
N ILE A 117 -11.61 1.64 0.01
CA ILE A 117 -11.53 2.47 1.23
C ILE A 117 -11.04 3.87 0.86
N LEU A 118 -9.93 3.96 0.11
CA LEU A 118 -9.29 5.20 -0.30
C LEU A 118 -10.17 6.01 -1.28
N MET A 119 -10.92 5.32 -2.13
CA MET A 119 -11.89 5.92 -3.05
C MET A 119 -13.18 6.38 -2.37
N GLY A 120 -13.43 6.02 -1.11
CA GLY A 120 -14.63 6.42 -0.36
C GLY A 120 -15.89 5.63 -0.73
N VAL A 121 -15.75 4.39 -1.20
CA VAL A 121 -16.89 3.49 -1.47
C VAL A 121 -17.63 3.15 -0.17
N SER A 122 -18.90 2.76 -0.27
CA SER A 122 -19.77 2.48 0.88
C SER A 122 -19.18 1.40 1.82
N LYS A 123 -19.32 1.61 3.14
CA LYS A 123 -18.82 0.68 4.17
C LYS A 123 -19.32 -0.74 3.92
N THR A 124 -20.61 -0.90 3.61
CA THR A 124 -21.25 -2.21 3.40
C THR A 124 -20.64 -2.97 2.22
N GLU A 125 -20.37 -2.30 1.10
CA GLU A 125 -19.78 -2.97 -0.07
C GLU A 125 -18.34 -3.42 0.17
N ILE A 126 -17.57 -2.63 0.92
CA ILE A 126 -16.19 -2.97 1.29
C ILE A 126 -16.20 -4.14 2.29
N GLN A 127 -17.07 -4.08 3.30
CA GLN A 127 -17.23 -5.12 4.32
C GLN A 127 -17.51 -6.49 3.69
N ASN A 128 -18.43 -6.56 2.72
CA ASN A 128 -18.75 -7.80 2.02
C ASN A 128 -17.52 -8.43 1.33
N LYS A 129 -16.63 -7.61 0.75
CA LYS A 129 -15.40 -8.09 0.08
C LYS A 129 -14.37 -8.60 1.09
N ILE A 130 -14.20 -7.90 2.21
CA ILE A 130 -13.32 -8.33 3.30
C ILE A 130 -13.78 -9.69 3.84
N GLU A 131 -15.08 -9.83 4.14
CA GLU A 131 -15.66 -11.06 4.67
C GLU A 131 -15.53 -12.24 3.70
N ALA A 132 -15.84 -12.03 2.42
CA ALA A 132 -15.68 -13.04 1.39
C ALA A 132 -14.23 -13.54 1.30
N SER A 133 -13.26 -12.63 1.37
CA SER A 133 -11.83 -12.96 1.35
C SER A 133 -11.42 -13.75 2.60
N GLN A 134 -11.87 -13.32 3.79
CA GLN A 134 -11.58 -13.99 5.05
C GLN A 134 -12.08 -15.44 5.09
N VAL A 135 -13.26 -15.72 4.55
CA VAL A 135 -13.81 -17.09 4.49
C VAL A 135 -12.84 -18.03 3.76
N VAL A 136 -12.33 -17.62 2.60
CA VAL A 136 -11.38 -18.42 1.82
C VAL A 136 -10.05 -18.58 2.56
N PHE A 137 -9.50 -17.50 3.12
CA PHE A 137 -8.21 -17.58 3.80
C PHE A 137 -8.26 -18.40 5.08
N ARG A 138 -9.34 -18.34 5.85
CA ARG A 138 -9.59 -19.22 7.01
C ARG A 138 -9.67 -20.69 6.59
N ALA A 139 -10.39 -21.00 5.52
CA ALA A 139 -10.48 -22.37 5.00
C ALA A 139 -9.10 -22.94 4.59
N SER A 140 -8.21 -22.09 4.08
CA SER A 140 -6.83 -22.45 3.73
C SER A 140 -5.81 -22.37 4.88
N ASN A 141 -6.24 -21.96 6.08
CA ASN A 141 -5.38 -21.68 7.23
C ASN A 141 -4.22 -20.70 6.93
N ASN A 142 -4.45 -19.70 6.07
CA ASN A 142 -3.44 -18.72 5.70
C ASN A 142 -3.46 -17.53 6.67
N ALA A 143 -2.76 -17.67 7.80
CA ALA A 143 -2.70 -16.65 8.85
C ALA A 143 -2.23 -15.27 8.36
N MET A 144 -1.29 -15.24 7.40
CA MET A 144 -0.77 -13.99 6.85
C MET A 144 -1.87 -13.19 6.13
N LEU A 145 -2.65 -13.84 5.27
CA LEU A 145 -3.71 -13.18 4.52
C LEU A 145 -4.93 -12.85 5.39
N ILE A 146 -5.18 -13.64 6.44
CA ILE A 146 -6.18 -13.29 7.47
C ILE A 146 -5.79 -11.99 8.18
N ASN A 147 -4.51 -11.84 8.55
CA ASN A 147 -4.01 -10.62 9.18
C ASN A 147 -4.08 -9.41 8.22
N ALA A 148 -3.86 -9.62 6.92
CA ALA A 148 -4.03 -8.59 5.92
C ALA A 148 -5.50 -8.11 5.84
N CYS A 149 -6.47 -9.03 5.79
CA CYS A 149 -7.89 -8.67 5.87
C CYS A 149 -8.24 -7.91 7.17
N ASP A 150 -7.69 -8.34 8.30
CA ASP A 150 -7.89 -7.66 9.58
C ASP A 150 -7.32 -6.23 9.57
N THR A 151 -6.20 -6.01 8.87
CA THR A 151 -5.60 -4.68 8.68
C THR A 151 -6.51 -3.78 7.85
N ILE A 152 -7.06 -4.30 6.76
CA ILE A 152 -7.99 -3.56 5.89
C ILE A 152 -9.29 -3.25 6.63
N GLN A 153 -9.78 -4.16 7.47
CA GLN A 153 -10.94 -3.92 8.33
C GLN A 153 -10.70 -2.74 9.31
N VAL A 154 -9.50 -2.66 9.88
CA VAL A 154 -9.10 -1.53 10.73
C VAL A 154 -9.11 -0.24 9.93
N ASN A 155 -8.53 -0.23 8.72
CA ASN A 155 -8.52 0.96 7.85
C ASN A 155 -9.94 1.44 7.52
N LEU A 156 -10.85 0.51 7.26
CA LEU A 156 -12.26 0.84 7.05
C LEU A 156 -12.86 1.50 8.30
N ASN A 157 -12.65 0.94 9.49
CA ASN A 157 -13.18 1.50 10.73
C ASN A 157 -12.59 2.87 11.06
N LEU A 158 -11.28 3.06 10.82
CA LEU A 158 -10.60 4.36 10.96
C LEU A 158 -11.25 5.42 10.07
N ARG A 159 -11.51 5.10 8.80
CA ARG A 159 -12.19 6.00 7.85
C ARG A 159 -13.57 6.42 8.34
N GLU A 160 -14.30 5.50 8.96
CA GLU A 160 -15.66 5.73 9.46
C GLU A 160 -15.68 6.41 10.85
N GLY A 161 -14.53 6.70 11.46
CA GLY A 161 -14.44 7.24 12.82
C GLY A 161 -14.82 6.23 13.92
N ASP A 162 -14.94 4.94 13.59
CA ASP A 162 -15.36 3.87 14.49
C ASP A 162 -14.15 3.29 15.25
N MET A 163 -13.55 4.12 16.11
CA MET A 163 -12.34 3.76 16.86
C MET A 163 -12.66 3.17 18.23
N SER A 164 -12.76 1.84 18.32
CA SER A 164 -12.72 1.15 19.62
C SER A 164 -11.28 0.91 20.08
N SER A 165 -11.04 1.00 21.39
CA SER A 165 -9.75 0.67 22.01
C SER A 165 -9.29 -0.78 21.76
N ILE A 166 -10.22 -1.68 21.45
CA ILE A 166 -9.95 -3.09 21.11
C ILE A 166 -9.36 -3.21 19.70
N LEU A 167 -9.90 -2.48 18.73
CA LEU A 167 -9.33 -2.39 17.38
C LEU A 167 -7.90 -1.85 17.44
N PHE A 168 -7.69 -0.79 18.22
CA PHE A 168 -6.38 -0.19 18.48
C PHE A 168 -5.36 -1.17 19.09
N CYS A 169 -5.74 -1.94 20.12
CA CYS A 169 -4.85 -2.94 20.73
C CYS A 169 -4.54 -4.08 19.76
N LYS A 170 -5.50 -4.49 18.92
CA LYS A 170 -5.30 -5.54 17.93
C LYS A 170 -4.30 -5.11 16.85
N CYS A 171 -4.35 -3.84 16.41
CA CYS A 171 -3.33 -3.24 15.53
C CYS A 171 -1.91 -3.33 16.12
N LEU A 172 -1.75 -2.93 17.39
CA LEU A 172 -0.46 -2.96 18.05
C LEU A 172 0.04 -4.40 18.29
N GLN A 173 -0.83 -5.33 18.68
CA GLN A 173 -0.46 -6.73 18.91
C GLN A 173 -0.05 -7.45 17.63
N LEU A 174 -0.73 -7.18 16.50
CA LEU A 174 -0.33 -7.70 15.19
C LEU A 174 1.03 -7.14 14.74
N GLY A 175 1.36 -5.91 15.15
CA GLY A 175 2.58 -5.23 14.74
C GLY A 175 3.83 -5.47 15.60
N LEU A 176 3.68 -5.82 16.87
CA LEU A 176 4.82 -5.92 17.81
C LEU A 176 5.68 -7.20 17.66
N GLY A 177 5.40 -8.06 16.67
CA GLY A 177 6.10 -9.34 16.48
C GLY A 177 6.79 -9.54 15.14
N MET A 178 6.51 -8.73 14.11
CA MET A 178 7.12 -8.86 12.78
C MET A 178 7.27 -7.50 12.11
N ASP A 179 8.40 -7.30 11.42
CA ASP A 179 8.60 -6.20 10.47
C ASP A 179 7.65 -6.46 9.29
N SER A 180 6.44 -5.89 9.34
CA SER A 180 5.42 -6.10 8.31
C SER A 180 4.75 -4.79 7.92
N GLU A 181 4.35 -4.73 6.65
CA GLU A 181 3.54 -3.68 6.04
C GLU A 181 2.33 -3.29 6.91
N THR A 182 1.74 -4.26 7.62
CA THR A 182 0.65 -4.06 8.59
C THR A 182 1.00 -3.06 9.71
N VAL A 183 2.22 -3.11 10.25
CA VAL A 183 2.69 -2.15 11.27
C VAL A 183 2.65 -0.73 10.70
N SER A 184 3.20 -0.56 9.50
CA SER A 184 3.30 0.73 8.82
C SER A 184 1.91 1.31 8.57
N TYR A 185 0.95 0.50 8.10
CA TYR A 185 -0.44 0.94 7.92
C TYR A 185 -1.10 1.37 9.23
N CYS A 186 -0.95 0.58 10.29
CA CYS A 186 -1.52 0.92 11.59
C CYS A 186 -0.92 2.21 12.14
N LEU A 187 0.41 2.34 12.14
CA LEU A 187 1.10 3.53 12.61
C LEU A 187 0.74 4.76 11.77
N GLU A 188 0.57 4.62 10.46
CA GLU A 188 0.10 5.70 9.58
C GLU A 188 -1.28 6.20 10.03
N GLY A 189 -2.25 5.28 10.21
CA GLY A 189 -3.60 5.63 10.64
C GLY A 189 -3.64 6.29 12.02
N LEU A 190 -2.77 5.86 12.95
CA LEU A 190 -2.64 6.46 14.28
C LEU A 190 -1.95 7.83 14.24
N ALA A 191 -0.99 8.01 13.35
CA ALA A 191 -0.26 9.25 13.17
C ALA A 191 -1.12 10.35 12.54
N ASP A 192 -2.12 10.02 11.74
CA ASP A 192 -3.03 11.02 11.20
C ASP A 192 -3.92 11.61 12.30
N ILE A 193 -3.52 12.78 12.78
CA ILE A 193 -4.20 13.50 13.86
C ILE A 193 -5.62 13.94 13.48
N ASN A 194 -5.97 13.91 12.19
CA ASN A 194 -7.29 14.29 11.70
C ASN A 194 -8.33 13.19 11.91
N HIS A 195 -7.92 11.95 12.21
CA HIS A 195 -8.83 10.87 12.61
C HIS A 195 -9.33 10.97 14.05
N TRP A 196 -8.75 11.85 14.85
CA TRP A 196 -9.08 11.95 16.28
C TRP A 196 -9.95 13.17 16.52
N GLU A 197 -11.09 12.98 17.18
CA GLU A 197 -11.93 14.06 17.69
C GLU A 197 -11.57 14.40 19.15
N GLY A 198 -11.63 15.68 19.52
CA GLY A 198 -11.50 16.13 20.91
C GLY A 198 -10.06 16.46 21.35
N SER A 199 -9.83 16.54 22.67
CA SER A 199 -8.56 16.99 23.28
C SER A 199 -7.54 15.88 23.54
N TYR A 200 -7.89 14.62 23.27
CA TYR A 200 -7.01 13.48 23.45
C TYR A 200 -6.31 13.13 22.14
N HIS A 201 -5.21 13.82 21.86
CA HIS A 201 -4.35 13.53 20.73
C HIS A 201 -2.98 13.07 21.22
N PRO A 202 -2.58 11.83 20.94
CA PRO A 202 -1.22 11.42 21.21
C PRO A 202 -0.33 12.03 20.11
N THR A 203 0.21 13.22 20.37
CA THR A 203 1.17 13.92 19.48
C THR A 203 2.44 13.12 19.21
N SER A 204 2.64 12.02 19.95
CA SER A 204 3.73 11.07 19.77
C SER A 204 3.56 10.13 18.57
N TRP A 205 2.34 9.84 18.09
CA TRP A 205 2.15 8.84 17.02
C TRP A 205 2.85 9.19 15.70
N PRO A 206 2.79 10.44 15.20
CA PRO A 206 3.59 10.85 14.04
C PRO A 206 5.09 10.60 14.22
N THR A 207 5.62 10.81 15.42
CA THR A 207 7.04 10.56 15.74
C THR A 207 7.36 9.07 15.75
N VAL A 208 6.48 8.24 16.34
CA VAL A 208 6.63 6.77 16.34
C VAL A 208 6.58 6.25 14.91
N TYR A 209 5.65 6.73 14.09
CA TYR A 209 5.55 6.36 12.68
C TYR A 209 6.76 6.79 11.87
N LEU A 210 7.31 7.98 12.12
CA LEU A 210 8.55 8.44 11.50
C LEU A 210 9.72 7.51 11.86
N ALA A 211 9.89 7.16 13.14
CA ALA A 211 10.96 6.28 13.60
C ALA A 211 10.86 4.88 12.98
N HIS A 212 9.63 4.33 12.89
CA HIS A 212 9.37 3.07 12.22
C HIS A 212 9.71 3.13 10.72
N SER A 213 9.22 4.16 10.02
CA SER A 213 9.47 4.34 8.58
C SER A 213 10.95 4.54 8.28
N LEU A 214 11.70 5.25 9.12
CA LEU A 214 13.15 5.41 9.01
C LEU A 214 13.89 4.07 9.18
N LYS A 215 13.46 3.23 10.13
CA LYS A 215 14.03 1.90 10.35
C LYS A 215 13.79 1.00 9.12
N GLY A 216 12.58 1.03 8.56
CA GLY A 216 12.21 0.29 7.35
C GLY A 216 12.75 0.89 6.05
N LYS A 217 13.26 2.13 6.08
CA LYS A 217 13.61 2.93 4.90
C LYS A 217 12.44 3.10 3.93
N GLU A 218 11.23 3.22 4.48
CA GLU A 218 10.00 3.40 3.72
C GLU A 218 9.88 4.88 3.33
N LYS A 219 10.33 5.23 2.12
CA LYS A 219 10.41 6.64 1.69
C LYS A 219 9.04 7.34 1.78
N LEU A 220 8.00 6.68 1.31
CA LEU A 220 6.64 7.19 1.42
C LEU A 220 6.21 7.38 2.88
N GLY A 221 6.47 6.41 3.75
CA GLY A 221 6.11 6.50 5.17
C GLY A 221 6.82 7.65 5.90
N ILE A 222 8.09 7.90 5.56
CA ILE A 222 8.85 9.03 6.10
C ILE A 222 8.16 10.36 5.75
N TYR A 223 7.83 10.59 4.48
CA TYR A 223 7.20 11.86 4.08
C TYR A 223 5.76 12.01 4.56
N LYS A 224 5.00 10.92 4.69
CA LYS A 224 3.69 10.94 5.38
C LYS A 224 3.84 11.32 6.85
N ALA A 225 4.81 10.75 7.55
CA ALA A 225 5.06 11.10 8.95
C ALA A 225 5.47 12.56 9.13
N LEU A 226 6.28 13.12 8.22
CA LEU A 226 6.60 14.55 8.21
C LEU A 226 5.37 15.41 7.96
N GLN A 227 4.48 15.01 7.05
CA GLN A 227 3.19 15.68 6.85
C GLN A 227 2.36 15.70 8.14
N PHE A 228 2.20 14.54 8.81
CA PHE A 228 1.44 14.46 10.05
C PHE A 228 2.06 15.25 11.20
N LEU A 229 3.39 15.30 11.29
CA LEU A 229 4.07 16.21 12.23
C LEU A 229 3.77 17.67 11.89
N GLY A 230 3.76 18.04 10.61
CA GLY A 230 3.35 19.37 10.16
C GLY A 230 1.94 19.73 10.63
N ASP A 231 0.99 18.79 10.54
CA ASP A 231 -0.36 18.99 11.05
C ASP A 231 -0.38 19.21 12.57
N VAL A 232 0.47 18.52 13.34
CA VAL A 232 0.60 18.73 14.80
C VAL A 232 1.09 20.15 15.10
N PHE A 233 2.21 20.56 14.49
CA PHE A 233 2.76 21.90 14.71
C PHE A 233 1.80 23.01 14.27
N LEU A 234 1.04 22.79 13.19
CA LEU A 234 0.02 23.74 12.75
C LEU A 234 -1.08 23.91 13.81
N ARG A 235 -1.54 22.83 14.46
CA ARG A 235 -2.51 22.91 15.57
C ARG A 235 -1.93 23.60 16.80
N GLU A 236 -0.63 23.46 17.03
CA GLU A 236 0.12 24.17 18.08
C GLU A 236 0.46 25.63 17.72
N GLN A 237 0.01 26.11 16.55
CA GLN A 237 0.25 27.46 16.04
C GLN A 237 1.73 27.78 15.74
N ASP A 238 2.57 26.75 15.58
CA ASP A 238 3.93 26.89 15.05
C ASP A 238 3.91 26.76 13.52
N GLU A 239 3.47 27.83 12.86
CA GLU A 239 3.34 27.89 11.40
C GLU A 239 4.68 27.72 10.67
N VAL A 240 5.80 28.14 11.29
CA VAL A 240 7.13 28.09 10.67
C VAL A 240 7.62 26.65 10.57
N THR A 241 7.51 25.89 11.66
CA THR A 241 7.87 24.46 11.68
C THR A 241 6.92 23.67 10.79
N ALA A 242 5.61 23.93 10.86
CA ALA A 242 4.62 23.27 10.00
C ALA A 242 4.92 23.48 8.51
N THR A 243 5.18 24.71 8.08
CA THR A 243 5.51 25.04 6.68
C THR A 243 6.77 24.32 6.21
N SER A 244 7.80 24.25 7.06
CA SER A 244 9.05 23.55 6.74
C SER A 244 8.81 22.05 6.53
N LEU A 245 8.03 21.42 7.42
CA LEU A 245 7.68 20.00 7.33
C LEU A 245 6.82 19.68 6.11
N PHE A 246 5.81 20.50 5.81
CA PHE A 246 4.98 20.35 4.61
C PHE A 246 5.80 20.51 3.32
N THR A 247 6.77 21.44 3.31
CA THR A 247 7.66 21.62 2.15
C THR A 247 8.49 20.37 1.89
N LEU A 248 9.09 19.79 2.94
CA LEU A 248 9.85 18.53 2.84
C LEU A 248 8.97 17.37 2.39
N ALA A 249 7.76 17.24 2.94
CA ALA A 249 6.79 16.22 2.54
C ALA A 249 6.41 16.35 1.06
N LEU A 250 6.09 17.57 0.61
CA LEU A 250 5.72 17.86 -0.79
C LEU A 250 6.87 17.54 -1.76
N GLN A 251 8.10 17.90 -1.43
CA GLN A 251 9.27 17.55 -2.23
C GLN A 251 9.40 16.04 -2.38
N GLY A 252 9.32 15.31 -1.26
CA GLY A 252 9.38 13.85 -1.27
C GLY A 252 8.27 13.20 -2.11
N PHE A 253 7.02 13.65 -1.95
CA PHE A 253 5.91 13.16 -2.76
C PHE A 253 6.12 13.44 -4.24
N THR A 254 6.62 14.63 -4.59
CA THR A 254 6.90 15.00 -5.99
C THR A 254 7.98 14.11 -6.60
N GLU A 255 9.06 13.83 -5.87
CA GLU A 255 10.12 12.93 -6.34
C GLU A 255 9.64 11.50 -6.61
N MET A 256 8.70 11.01 -5.81
CA MET A 256 8.10 9.68 -5.98
C MET A 256 6.93 9.68 -6.97
N ASP A 257 6.56 10.83 -7.54
CA ASP A 257 5.38 10.99 -8.39
C ASP A 257 4.07 10.58 -7.68
N VAL A 258 3.96 10.94 -6.40
CA VAL A 258 2.78 10.69 -5.56
C VAL A 258 1.90 11.93 -5.55
N HIS A 259 0.73 11.84 -6.16
CA HIS A 259 -0.19 12.97 -6.30
C HIS A 259 -1.27 12.95 -5.22
N ARG A 260 -1.05 13.67 -4.13
CA ARG A 260 -2.09 13.86 -3.11
C ARG A 260 -2.93 15.08 -3.48
N SER A 261 -4.08 14.86 -4.13
CA SER A 261 -5.13 15.88 -4.14
C SER A 261 -5.64 16.04 -2.71
N GLY A 262 -5.34 17.17 -2.07
CA GLY A 262 -5.86 17.42 -0.73
C GLY A 262 -7.37 17.27 -0.71
N LYS A 263 -7.90 16.43 0.18
CA LYS A 263 -9.27 16.60 0.68
C LYS A 263 -9.29 17.87 1.54
N GLY A 264 -9.14 19.02 0.89
CA GLY A 264 -9.09 20.37 1.46
C GLY A 264 -9.85 21.40 0.63
N GLY A 265 -10.46 21.01 -0.51
CA GLY A 265 -11.27 21.90 -1.36
C GLY A 265 -12.70 22.15 -0.87
N GLN A 266 -13.08 21.71 0.33
CA GLN A 266 -14.41 21.96 0.92
C GLN A 266 -14.39 22.59 2.32
N ARG A 267 -13.23 23.05 2.80
CA ARG A 267 -13.15 23.90 3.99
C ARG A 267 -12.63 25.26 3.53
N PHE A 268 -13.39 26.32 3.80
CA PHE A 268 -13.20 27.72 3.37
C PHE A 268 -13.85 28.15 2.03
N ILE A 269 -15.15 27.90 1.83
CA ILE A 269 -16.05 28.97 1.37
C ILE A 269 -17.38 28.82 2.12
N GLY A 270 -17.66 29.79 2.99
CA GLY A 270 -18.87 29.88 3.79
C GLY A 270 -18.62 30.86 4.92
N GLY A 271 -18.90 32.13 4.64
CA GLY A 271 -18.92 33.20 5.64
C GLY A 271 -20.12 33.13 6.57
#